data_AF-A0A7C1IBK2-F1
#
_entry.id   AF-A0A7C1IBK2-F1
#
_cell.length_a   1.000
_cell.length_b   1.000
_cell.length_c   1.000
_cell.angle_alpha   90.00
_cell.angle_beta   90.00
_cell.angle_gamma   90.00
#
_symmetry.space_group_name_H-M   'P 1'
#
loop_
_entity.id
_entity.type
_entity.pdbx_description
1 polymer ?
#
loop_
_entity_poly.entity_id
_entity_poly.type
_entity_poly.pdbx_seq_one_letter_code
_entity_poly.pdbx_strand_id
1 'polypeptide(L)'
;MTAYHQRKRDLLAGIFILIVLLFILPACGSQKDTDKTDKVYRIGVLSGSDTFNTTIDGFKAQMADYGYVEGKNISYDVQSANADPEKMAQISQKFVSDKVDLIFVTTNNGALAARTATAGTNIPVVFTFVIAPTKTGVVENVAHPGGNLTGVLNPLDLFVDKRVEFLLKIDPTATRIWVPYNPAYPTVTAVRDELIKAAPDLGVELIETQIAAS
;
A
#
# COMPACT_ATOMS: atom_id res chain seq x y z
N MET A 1 1.25 -56.06 -69.77
CA MET A 1 2.04 -55.80 -68.54
C MET A 1 2.27 -54.31 -68.22
N THR A 2 1.79 -53.37 -69.05
CA THR A 2 2.11 -51.92 -68.95
C THR A 2 1.11 -51.08 -68.12
N ALA A 3 -0.16 -51.47 -68.02
CA ALA A 3 -1.17 -50.72 -67.27
C ALA A 3 -1.03 -50.80 -65.73
N TYR A 4 -0.43 -51.88 -65.21
CA TYR A 4 -0.27 -52.10 -63.76
C TYR A 4 0.84 -51.23 -63.15
N HIS A 5 1.94 -51.03 -63.89
CA HIS A 5 3.06 -50.20 -63.44
C HIS A 5 2.71 -48.71 -63.40
N GLN A 6 1.81 -48.27 -64.29
CA GLN A 6 1.36 -46.88 -64.35
C GLN A 6 0.46 -46.54 -63.15
N ARG A 7 -0.54 -47.38 -62.86
CA ARG A 7 -1.39 -47.21 -61.66
C ARG A 7 -0.61 -47.24 -60.35
N LYS A 8 0.43 -48.07 -60.23
CA LYS A 8 1.31 -48.08 -59.04
C LYS A 8 2.14 -46.80 -58.90
N ARG A 9 2.63 -46.23 -60.01
CA ARG A 9 3.34 -44.94 -59.99
C ARG A 9 2.42 -43.79 -59.60
N ASP A 10 1.19 -43.78 -60.11
CA ASP A 10 0.21 -42.75 -59.80
C ASP A 10 -0.26 -42.83 -58.34
N LEU A 11 -0.41 -44.06 -57.80
CA LEU A 11 -0.73 -44.28 -56.39
C LEU A 11 0.41 -43.86 -55.45
N LEU A 12 1.66 -44.18 -55.81
CA LEU A 12 2.85 -43.79 -55.03
C LEU A 12 3.11 -42.28 -55.09
N ALA A 13 2.89 -41.64 -56.23
CA ALA A 13 2.96 -40.18 -56.36
C ALA A 13 1.86 -39.48 -55.53
N GLY A 14 0.64 -40.04 -55.51
CA GLY A 14 -0.46 -39.54 -54.68
C GLY A 14 -0.18 -39.65 -53.18
N ILE A 15 0.41 -40.76 -52.73
CA ILE A 15 0.81 -40.95 -51.33
C ILE A 15 1.95 -39.99 -50.94
N PHE A 16 2.91 -39.76 -51.83
CA PHE A 16 4.01 -38.83 -51.58
C PHE A 16 3.53 -37.37 -51.47
N ILE A 17 2.58 -36.96 -52.32
CA ILE A 17 1.95 -35.63 -52.27
C ILE A 17 1.13 -35.45 -50.97
N LEU A 18 0.44 -36.49 -50.52
CA LEU A 18 -0.33 -36.46 -49.26
C LEU A 18 0.57 -36.34 -48.03
N ILE A 19 1.74 -37.01 -48.03
CA ILE A 19 2.72 -36.94 -46.94
C ILE A 19 3.39 -35.56 -46.92
N VAL A 20 3.71 -34.97 -48.06
CA VAL A 20 4.27 -33.61 -48.15
C VAL A 20 3.26 -32.55 -47.69
N LEU A 21 1.97 -32.72 -47.99
CA LEU A 21 0.89 -31.84 -47.50
C LEU A 21 0.69 -31.92 -45.97
N LEU A 22 0.94 -33.08 -45.36
CA LEU A 22 0.90 -33.26 -43.89
C LEU A 22 2.06 -32.58 -43.15
N PHE A 23 3.17 -32.26 -43.84
CA PHE A 23 4.32 -31.54 -43.27
C PHE A 23 4.23 -30.01 -43.43
N ILE A 24 3.23 -29.47 -44.13
CA ILE A 24 3.05 -28.01 -44.37
C ILE A 24 2.02 -27.40 -43.41
N LEU A 25 1.47 -28.15 -42.45
CA LEU A 25 0.73 -27.53 -41.34
C LEU A 25 1.70 -26.66 -40.54
N PRO A 26 1.55 -25.31 -40.54
CA PRO A 26 2.24 -24.52 -39.55
C PRO A 26 1.73 -25.02 -38.21
N ALA A 27 2.64 -25.44 -37.35
CA ALA A 27 2.32 -25.57 -35.94
C ALA A 27 1.64 -24.25 -35.54
N CYS A 28 0.34 -24.30 -35.23
CA CYS A 28 -0.33 -23.32 -34.39
C CYS A 28 0.29 -23.45 -32.98
N GLY A 29 1.58 -23.13 -32.89
CA GLY A 29 2.22 -22.76 -31.65
C GLY A 29 1.55 -21.46 -31.26
N SER A 30 0.92 -21.48 -30.09
CA SER A 30 0.40 -20.31 -29.41
C SER A 30 1.47 -19.22 -29.45
N GLN A 31 1.28 -18.26 -30.34
CA GLN A 31 2.07 -17.04 -30.37
C GLN A 31 1.76 -16.35 -29.05
N LYS A 32 2.63 -16.54 -28.05
CA LYS A 32 2.66 -15.69 -26.88
C LYS A 32 2.86 -14.29 -27.43
N ASP A 33 1.84 -13.45 -27.31
CA ASP A 33 1.95 -12.01 -27.46
C ASP A 33 3.05 -11.51 -26.51
N THR A 34 4.29 -11.46 -26.99
CA THR A 34 5.44 -10.86 -26.31
C THR A 34 5.63 -9.42 -26.74
N ASP A 35 4.53 -8.69 -26.94
CA ASP A 35 4.51 -7.27 -27.27
C ASP A 35 3.73 -6.45 -26.21
N LYS A 36 3.81 -6.87 -24.94
CA LYS A 36 3.64 -5.91 -23.84
C LYS A 36 5.00 -5.31 -23.59
N THR A 37 5.19 -4.05 -23.99
CA THR A 37 6.17 -3.21 -23.30
C THR A 37 5.89 -3.35 -21.80
N ASP A 38 6.85 -3.88 -21.05
CA ASP A 38 6.70 -4.10 -19.60
C ASP A 38 6.37 -2.74 -18.97
N LYS A 39 5.09 -2.53 -18.63
CA LYS A 39 4.64 -1.29 -18.00
C LYS A 39 5.49 -1.07 -16.75
N VAL A 40 6.22 0.04 -16.70
CA VAL A 40 6.95 0.44 -15.50
C VAL A 40 5.98 1.18 -14.58
N TYR A 41 5.60 0.53 -13.47
CA TYR A 41 4.77 1.15 -12.46
C TYR A 41 5.53 2.29 -11.76
N ARG A 42 4.88 3.44 -11.57
CA ARG A 42 5.47 4.59 -10.87
C ARG A 42 4.81 4.72 -9.51
N ILE A 43 5.58 4.56 -8.44
CA ILE A 43 5.09 4.69 -7.06
C ILE A 43 5.61 5.98 -6.46
N GLY A 44 4.72 6.88 -6.08
CA GLY A 44 5.07 8.02 -5.25
C GLY A 44 5.16 7.58 -3.79
N VAL A 45 6.27 7.83 -3.10
CA VAL A 45 6.43 7.50 -1.69
C VAL A 45 6.58 8.79 -0.90
N LEU A 46 5.55 9.12 -0.10
CA LEU A 46 5.57 10.24 0.83
C LEU A 46 6.05 9.74 2.20
N SER A 47 7.32 10.00 2.50
CA SER A 47 7.88 9.77 3.84
C SER A 47 7.58 10.96 4.75
N GLY A 48 6.98 10.70 5.91
CA GLY A 48 6.74 11.74 6.90
C GLY A 48 8.04 12.29 7.51
N SER A 49 9.04 11.44 7.67
CA SER A 49 10.36 11.74 8.22
C SER A 49 11.28 10.54 8.01
N ASP A 50 12.58 10.73 8.19
CA ASP A 50 13.59 9.68 7.97
C ASP A 50 13.43 8.45 8.90
N THR A 51 12.69 8.59 10.00
CA THR A 51 12.32 7.48 10.90
C THR A 51 11.54 6.36 10.21
N PHE A 52 10.92 6.62 9.06
CA PHE A 52 10.15 5.63 8.31
C PHE A 52 10.95 4.94 7.19
N ASN A 53 12.25 5.24 7.03
CA ASN A 53 13.06 4.67 5.95
C ASN A 53 13.08 3.14 5.99
N THR A 54 13.23 2.53 7.17
CA THR A 54 13.18 1.06 7.31
C THR A 54 11.82 0.47 6.89
N THR A 55 10.72 1.18 7.12
CA THR A 55 9.39 0.77 6.64
C THR A 55 9.28 0.85 5.13
N ILE A 56 9.83 1.91 4.53
CA ILE A 56 9.85 2.10 3.08
C ILE A 56 10.70 1.01 2.42
N ASP A 57 11.86 0.69 3.01
CA ASP A 57 12.72 -0.39 2.55
C ASP A 57 12.01 -1.74 2.64
N GLY A 58 11.30 -2.01 3.73
CA GLY A 58 10.47 -3.21 3.89
C GLY A 58 9.36 -3.30 2.84
N PHE A 59 8.68 -2.19 2.55
CA PHE A 59 7.69 -2.13 1.48
C PHE A 59 8.31 -2.44 0.11
N LYS A 60 9.44 -1.81 -0.23
CA LYS A 60 10.18 -2.07 -1.48
C LYS A 60 10.63 -3.53 -1.58
N ALA A 61 11.18 -4.09 -0.51
CA ALA A 61 11.62 -5.48 -0.45
C ALA A 61 10.46 -6.44 -0.70
N GLN A 62 9.32 -6.24 -0.02
CA GLN A 62 8.15 -7.10 -0.21
C GLN A 62 7.56 -6.97 -1.63
N MET A 63 7.60 -5.77 -2.22
CA MET A 63 7.21 -5.57 -3.62
C MET A 63 8.12 -6.35 -4.59
N ALA A 64 9.43 -6.37 -4.33
CA ALA A 64 10.38 -7.16 -5.10
C ALA A 64 10.12 -8.67 -4.99
N ASP A 65 9.78 -9.17 -3.79
CA ASP A 65 9.39 -10.57 -3.57
C ASP A 65 8.11 -10.94 -4.36
N TYR A 66 7.22 -9.99 -4.60
CA TYR A 66 6.05 -10.15 -5.47
C TYR A 66 6.35 -9.96 -6.97
N GLY A 67 7.61 -9.75 -7.36
CA GLY A 67 8.05 -9.62 -8.74
C GLY A 67 8.10 -8.20 -9.30
N TYR A 68 7.92 -7.17 -8.46
CA TYR A 68 8.12 -5.77 -8.83
C TYR A 68 9.57 -5.35 -8.55
N VAL A 69 10.41 -5.43 -9.57
CA VAL A 69 11.85 -5.19 -9.49
C VAL A 69 12.17 -3.75 -9.93
N GLU A 70 12.72 -2.97 -9.01
CA GLU A 70 13.10 -1.56 -9.27
C GLU A 70 14.05 -1.45 -10.47
N GLY A 71 13.76 -0.51 -11.37
CA GLY A 71 14.52 -0.32 -12.62
C GLY A 71 14.17 -1.29 -13.75
N LYS A 72 13.33 -2.31 -13.51
CA LYS A 72 12.80 -3.20 -14.54
C LYS A 72 11.34 -2.92 -14.87
N ASN A 73 10.45 -3.07 -13.88
CA ASN A 73 9.00 -2.93 -14.05
C ASN A 73 8.35 -2.04 -12.96
N ILE A 74 9.15 -1.46 -12.06
CA ILE A 74 8.67 -0.49 -11.07
C ILE A 74 9.74 0.58 -10.83
N SER A 75 9.31 1.77 -10.44
CA SER A 75 10.15 2.88 -10.00
C SER A 75 9.51 3.57 -8.80
N TYR A 76 10.34 4.05 -7.88
CA TYR A 76 9.88 4.72 -6.67
C TYR A 76 10.41 6.16 -6.63
N ASP A 77 9.51 7.13 -6.55
CA ASP A 77 9.84 8.52 -6.26
C ASP A 77 9.66 8.77 -4.76
N VAL A 78 10.76 8.65 -4.01
CA VAL A 78 10.76 8.80 -2.55
C VAL A 78 11.01 10.25 -2.17
N GLN A 79 10.04 10.87 -1.50
CA GLN A 79 10.09 12.25 -1.05
C GLN A 79 9.84 12.32 0.45
N SER A 80 10.78 12.92 1.20
CA SER A 80 10.64 13.13 2.65
C SER A 80 10.13 14.54 2.95
N ALA A 81 9.06 14.62 3.74
CA ALA A 81 8.46 15.86 4.17
C ALA A 81 9.05 16.40 5.49
N ASN A 82 9.82 15.60 6.25
CA ASN A 82 10.43 16.00 7.53
C ASN A 82 9.45 16.70 8.49
N ALA A 83 8.27 16.10 8.66
CA ALA A 83 7.16 16.57 9.48
C ALA A 83 6.51 17.90 9.06
N ASP A 84 6.88 18.47 7.91
CA ASP A 84 6.30 19.71 7.37
C ASP A 84 4.99 19.45 6.60
N PRO A 85 3.83 19.91 7.10
CA PRO A 85 2.54 19.69 6.43
C PRO A 85 2.41 20.35 5.06
N GLU A 86 3.01 21.53 4.84
CA GLU A 86 2.97 22.21 3.55
C GLU A 86 3.75 21.42 2.50
N LYS A 87 4.91 20.90 2.91
CA LYS A 87 5.72 20.01 2.06
C LYS A 87 4.98 18.72 1.74
N MET A 88 4.24 18.13 2.69
CA MET A 88 3.39 16.95 2.43
C MET A 88 2.32 17.22 1.36
N ALA A 89 1.69 18.41 1.40
CA ALA A 89 0.71 18.82 0.41
C ALA A 89 1.34 19.00 -0.98
N GLN A 90 2.49 19.67 -1.06
CA GLN A 90 3.24 19.87 -2.31
C GLN A 90 3.69 18.54 -2.93
N ILE A 91 4.25 17.63 -2.13
CA ILE A 91 4.65 16.29 -2.58
C ILE A 91 3.45 15.51 -3.12
N SER A 92 2.32 15.56 -2.41
CA SER A 92 1.10 14.84 -2.84
C SER A 92 0.56 15.37 -4.18
N GLN A 93 0.56 16.69 -4.38
CA GLN A 93 0.15 17.32 -5.65
C GLN A 93 1.13 17.00 -6.79
N LYS A 94 2.43 16.95 -6.49
CA LYS A 94 3.46 16.51 -7.44
C LYS A 94 3.16 15.09 -7.93
N PHE A 95 2.89 14.15 -7.03
CA PHE A 95 2.58 12.76 -7.41
C PHE A 95 1.34 12.64 -8.31
N VAL A 96 0.30 13.43 -8.05
CA VAL A 96 -0.88 13.49 -8.92
C VAL A 96 -0.53 14.06 -10.29
N SER A 97 0.25 15.14 -10.33
CA SER A 97 0.70 15.78 -11.58
C SER A 97 1.60 14.87 -12.41
N ASP A 98 2.45 14.08 -11.74
CA ASP A 98 3.32 13.08 -12.34
C ASP A 98 2.56 11.82 -12.79
N LYS A 99 1.27 11.72 -12.46
CA LYS A 99 0.39 10.59 -12.77
C LYS A 99 0.99 9.27 -12.30
N VAL A 100 1.44 9.23 -11.04
CA VAL A 100 1.91 7.97 -10.43
C VAL A 100 0.77 6.95 -10.41
N ASP A 101 1.13 5.66 -10.46
CA ASP A 101 0.17 4.55 -10.41
C ASP A 101 -0.33 4.27 -8.99
N LEU A 102 0.42 4.69 -7.96
CA LEU A 102 0.07 4.54 -6.55
C LEU A 102 0.86 5.53 -5.68
N ILE A 103 0.25 6.00 -4.59
CA ILE A 103 0.94 6.77 -3.55
C ILE A 103 1.04 5.91 -2.28
N PHE A 104 2.25 5.67 -1.79
CA PHE A 104 2.50 5.06 -0.48
C PHE A 104 2.86 6.15 0.54
N VAL A 105 2.25 6.13 1.72
CA VAL A 105 2.40 7.21 2.71
C VAL A 105 2.52 6.71 4.15
N THR A 106 3.33 7.36 4.98
CA THR A 106 3.77 6.84 6.28
C THR A 106 3.27 7.62 7.51
N THR A 107 2.30 8.55 7.37
CA THR A 107 1.77 9.34 8.49
C THR A 107 0.31 9.76 8.31
N ASN A 108 -0.39 10.10 9.39
CA ASN A 108 -1.74 10.71 9.33
C ASN A 108 -1.78 11.98 8.46
N ASN A 109 -0.88 12.94 8.71
CA ASN A 109 -0.85 14.20 7.96
C ASN A 109 -0.55 13.95 6.47
N GLY A 110 0.39 13.05 6.17
CA GLY A 110 0.67 12.64 4.81
C GLY A 110 -0.54 11.98 4.14
N ALA A 111 -1.26 11.11 4.85
CA ALA A 111 -2.45 10.45 4.33
C ALA A 111 -3.58 11.46 4.05
N LEU A 112 -3.77 12.47 4.90
CA LEU A 112 -4.74 13.55 4.67
C LEU A 112 -4.34 14.44 3.48
N ALA A 113 -3.05 14.76 3.35
CA ALA A 113 -2.53 15.50 2.20
C ALA A 113 -2.75 14.72 0.90
N ALA A 114 -2.43 13.42 0.88
CA ALA A 114 -2.65 12.54 -0.26
C ALA A 114 -4.14 12.37 -0.58
N ARG A 115 -5.01 12.21 0.43
CA ARG A 115 -6.48 12.17 0.26
C ARG A 115 -7.00 13.42 -0.45
N THR A 116 -6.53 14.58 -0.02
CA THR A 116 -6.95 15.87 -0.58
C THR A 116 -6.45 16.00 -2.01
N ALA A 117 -5.18 15.70 -2.27
CA ALA A 117 -4.58 15.84 -3.60
C ALA A 117 -5.19 14.86 -4.62
N THR A 118 -5.52 13.64 -4.18
CA THR A 118 -6.05 12.58 -5.06
C THR A 118 -7.57 12.60 -5.20
N ALA A 119 -8.27 13.55 -4.55
CA ALA A 119 -9.71 13.69 -4.67
C ALA A 119 -10.12 13.88 -6.14
N GLY A 120 -11.04 13.05 -6.63
CA GLY A 120 -11.48 13.05 -8.02
C GLY A 120 -10.50 12.37 -9.01
N THR A 121 -9.44 11.73 -8.51
CA THR A 121 -8.54 10.90 -9.29
C THR A 121 -8.76 9.42 -9.00
N ASN A 122 -8.22 8.54 -9.84
CA ASN A 122 -8.20 7.09 -9.60
C ASN A 122 -6.86 6.59 -9.03
N ILE A 123 -5.99 7.50 -8.54
CA ILE A 123 -4.68 7.11 -7.99
C ILE A 123 -4.92 6.49 -6.61
N PRO A 124 -4.66 5.19 -6.39
CA PRO A 124 -4.80 4.58 -5.09
C PRO A 124 -3.74 5.12 -4.12
N VAL A 125 -4.15 5.30 -2.87
CA VAL A 125 -3.28 5.71 -1.76
C VAL A 125 -3.25 4.57 -0.74
N VAL A 126 -2.06 4.05 -0.49
CA VAL A 126 -1.81 3.04 0.55
C VAL A 126 -1.06 3.70 1.70
N PHE A 127 -1.68 3.80 2.86
CA PHE A 127 -1.04 4.37 4.04
C PHE A 127 -0.49 3.31 4.99
N THR A 128 0.45 3.73 5.83
CA THR A 128 0.91 3.01 7.01
C THR A 128 1.15 4.01 8.14
N PHE A 129 1.31 3.52 9.37
CA PHE A 129 1.50 4.34 10.57
C PHE A 129 0.39 5.37 10.84
N VAL A 130 -0.82 5.10 10.36
CA VAL A 130 -1.99 5.96 10.60
C VAL A 130 -2.74 5.51 11.85
N ILE A 131 -2.95 6.44 12.78
CA ILE A 131 -3.67 6.23 14.05
C ILE A 131 -5.11 6.76 13.88
N ALA A 132 -6.09 6.03 14.42
CA ALA A 132 -7.50 6.46 14.43
C ALA A 132 -8.00 7.07 13.08
N PRO A 133 -7.88 6.35 11.96
CA PRO A 133 -8.07 6.91 10.61
C PRO A 133 -9.49 7.45 10.37
N THR A 134 -10.51 6.88 11.02
CA THR A 134 -11.89 7.39 10.97
C THR A 134 -12.04 8.68 11.75
N LYS A 135 -11.51 8.75 12.98
CA LYS A 135 -11.57 9.96 13.80
C LYS A 135 -10.76 11.12 13.21
N THR A 136 -9.65 10.79 12.55
CA THR A 136 -8.76 11.78 11.91
C THR A 136 -9.18 12.14 10.48
N GLY A 137 -10.25 11.53 9.95
CA GLY A 137 -10.80 11.86 8.62
C GLY A 137 -9.99 11.33 7.43
N VAL A 138 -9.11 10.35 7.66
CA VAL A 138 -8.34 9.68 6.60
C VAL A 138 -9.24 8.74 5.79
N VAL A 139 -10.14 8.01 6.46
CA VAL A 139 -11.12 7.10 5.83
C VAL A 139 -12.48 7.25 6.48
N GLU A 140 -13.55 6.88 5.77
CA GLU A 140 -14.91 6.92 6.33
C GLU A 140 -15.12 5.80 7.35
N ASN A 141 -14.64 4.60 7.03
CA ASN A 141 -14.73 3.43 7.90
C ASN A 141 -13.52 2.51 7.66
N VAL A 142 -12.98 1.91 8.73
CA VAL A 142 -11.80 1.03 8.61
C VAL A 142 -12.07 -0.20 7.74
N ALA A 143 -13.24 -0.83 7.87
CA ALA A 143 -13.63 -1.99 7.07
C ALA A 143 -14.04 -1.59 5.64
N HIS A 144 -14.56 -0.38 5.46
CA HIS A 144 -15.02 0.14 4.18
C HIS A 144 -14.54 1.60 3.99
N PRO A 145 -13.32 1.82 3.47
CA PRO A 145 -12.69 3.14 3.46
C PRO A 145 -13.46 4.27 2.74
N GLY A 146 -14.36 3.93 1.82
CA GLY A 146 -15.23 4.88 1.12
C GLY A 146 -14.60 5.61 -0.07
N GLY A 147 -13.33 5.32 -0.40
CA GLY A 147 -12.62 5.99 -1.49
C GLY A 147 -11.37 5.24 -1.96
N ASN A 148 -10.41 5.99 -2.49
CA ASN A 148 -9.15 5.47 -3.04
C ASN A 148 -8.05 5.24 -1.97
N LEU A 149 -8.38 5.39 -0.68
CA LEU A 149 -7.44 5.21 0.43
C LEU A 149 -7.64 3.85 1.10
N THR A 150 -6.54 3.18 1.40
CA THR A 150 -6.50 1.97 2.25
C THR A 150 -5.14 1.87 2.94
N GLY A 151 -4.91 0.90 3.82
CA GLY A 151 -3.58 0.74 4.40
C GLY A 151 -3.51 -0.08 5.68
N VAL A 152 -2.38 0.11 6.38
CA VAL A 152 -2.06 -0.52 7.66
C VAL A 152 -2.16 0.50 8.79
N LEU A 153 -2.86 0.14 9.85
CA LEU A 153 -3.06 1.01 11.01
C LEU A 153 -1.88 0.91 11.98
N ASN A 154 -1.61 2.01 12.67
CA ASN A 154 -0.88 2.00 13.93
C ASN A 154 -1.89 2.01 15.08
N PRO A 155 -2.12 0.86 15.76
CA PRO A 155 -3.25 0.63 16.65
C PRO A 155 -3.08 1.26 18.04
N LEU A 156 -2.49 2.45 18.13
CA LEU A 156 -2.29 3.12 19.42
C LEU A 156 -3.61 3.39 20.12
N ASP A 157 -4.64 3.81 19.39
CA ASP A 157 -5.99 4.04 19.94
C ASP A 157 -6.74 2.74 20.26
N LEU A 158 -6.34 1.59 19.71
CA LEU A 158 -7.03 0.32 19.91
C LEU A 158 -6.53 -0.49 21.11
N PHE A 159 -5.29 -0.26 21.55
CA PHE A 159 -4.64 -1.03 22.63
C PHE A 159 -4.25 -0.14 23.82
N VAL A 160 -5.04 0.89 24.10
CA VAL A 160 -4.76 1.82 25.22
C VAL A 160 -4.86 1.11 26.56
N ASP A 161 -5.93 0.34 26.74
CA ASP A 161 -6.21 -0.50 27.90
C ASP A 161 -5.05 -1.45 28.21
N LYS A 162 -4.55 -2.16 27.20
CA LYS A 162 -3.44 -3.12 27.35
C LYS A 162 -2.14 -2.46 27.77
N ARG A 163 -1.89 -1.23 27.32
CA ARG A 163 -0.71 -0.46 27.75
C ARG A 163 -0.80 -0.07 29.22
N VAL A 164 -2.00 0.29 29.71
CA VAL A 164 -2.24 0.56 31.13
C VAL A 164 -2.19 -0.73 31.95
N GLU A 165 -2.80 -1.83 31.50
CA GLU A 165 -2.69 -3.15 32.16
C GLU A 165 -1.22 -3.57 32.32
N PHE A 166 -0.40 -3.35 31.29
CA PHE A 166 1.03 -3.65 31.36
C PHE A 166 1.77 -2.75 32.34
N LEU A 167 1.43 -1.45 32.40
CA LEU A 167 1.97 -0.52 33.41
C LEU A 167 1.63 -0.99 34.83
N LEU A 168 0.38 -1.43 35.08
CA LEU A 168 -0.06 -1.92 36.38
C LEU A 168 0.57 -3.28 36.76
N LYS A 169 1.04 -4.06 35.78
CA LYS A 169 1.86 -5.25 36.06
C LYS A 169 3.28 -4.88 36.51
N ILE A 170 3.81 -3.76 36.04
CA ILE A 170 5.12 -3.25 36.46
C ILE A 170 5.02 -2.62 37.84
N ASP A 171 4.01 -1.77 38.06
CA ASP A 171 3.71 -1.16 39.36
C ASP A 171 2.24 -1.38 39.74
N PRO A 172 1.95 -2.45 40.51
CA PRO A 172 0.59 -2.74 40.97
C PRO A 172 0.03 -1.73 41.97
N THR A 173 0.84 -0.82 42.50
CA THR A 173 0.41 0.19 43.47
C THR A 173 0.00 1.52 42.83
N ALA A 174 0.24 1.66 41.51
CA ALA A 174 -0.13 2.85 40.77
C ALA A 174 -1.66 2.98 40.66
N THR A 175 -2.21 3.98 41.34
CA THR A 175 -3.65 4.31 41.28
C THR A 175 -3.94 5.58 40.47
N ARG A 176 -2.90 6.33 40.11
CA ARG A 176 -2.98 7.60 39.40
C ARG A 176 -1.97 7.65 38.25
N ILE A 177 -2.43 8.00 37.06
CA ILE A 177 -1.59 8.09 35.86
C ILE A 177 -1.61 9.54 35.37
N TRP A 178 -0.43 10.15 35.27
CA TRP A 178 -0.29 11.47 34.67
C TRP A 178 -0.32 11.37 33.14
N VAL A 179 -1.19 12.15 32.51
CA VAL A 179 -1.43 12.14 31.06
C VAL A 179 -1.20 13.54 30.50
N PRO A 180 0.05 13.90 30.16
CA PRO A 180 0.32 15.11 29.40
C PRO A 180 -0.15 14.91 27.95
N TYR A 181 -0.87 15.88 27.40
CA TYR A 181 -1.36 15.81 26.02
C TYR A 181 -1.45 17.18 25.36
N ASN A 182 -1.28 17.21 24.04
CA ASN A 182 -1.47 18.41 23.24
C ASN A 182 -2.72 18.26 22.37
N PRO A 183 -3.78 19.06 22.59
CA PRO A 183 -5.04 18.94 21.86
C PRO A 183 -4.95 19.41 20.40
N ALA A 184 -3.85 20.07 20.01
CA ALA A 184 -3.63 20.46 18.61
C ALA A 184 -3.43 19.26 17.67
N TYR A 185 -3.20 18.06 18.20
CA TYR A 185 -3.01 16.84 17.41
C TYR A 185 -4.22 15.90 17.55
N PRO A 186 -5.04 15.73 16.49
CA PRO A 186 -6.21 14.85 16.51
C PRO A 186 -5.92 13.39 16.83
N THR A 187 -4.71 12.90 16.50
CA THR A 187 -4.27 11.55 16.87
C THR A 187 -4.08 11.40 18.37
N VAL A 188 -3.57 12.44 19.05
CA VAL A 188 -3.37 12.46 20.50
C VAL A 188 -4.71 12.48 21.21
N THR A 189 -5.64 13.34 20.78
CA THR A 189 -6.99 13.39 21.36
C THR A 189 -7.73 12.08 21.14
N ALA A 190 -7.61 11.47 19.95
CA ALA A 190 -8.21 10.17 19.67
C ALA A 190 -7.75 9.05 20.63
N VAL A 191 -6.45 9.00 20.95
CA VAL A 191 -5.88 8.03 21.90
C VAL A 191 -6.28 8.36 23.34
N ARG A 192 -6.26 9.64 23.71
CA ARG A 192 -6.69 10.13 25.03
C ARG A 192 -8.15 9.77 25.31
N ASP A 193 -9.04 9.93 24.35
CA ASP A 193 -10.46 9.62 24.53
C ASP A 193 -10.69 8.13 24.81
N GLU A 194 -9.91 7.25 24.18
CA GLU A 194 -9.96 5.81 24.48
C GLU A 194 -9.33 5.50 25.85
N LEU A 195 -8.30 6.24 26.27
CA LEU A 195 -7.73 6.12 27.63
C LEU A 195 -8.76 6.49 28.71
N ILE A 196 -9.49 7.59 28.52
CA ILE A 196 -10.54 8.05 29.46
C ILE A 196 -11.64 7.00 29.60
N LYS A 197 -12.04 6.36 28.49
CA LYS A 197 -13.05 5.30 28.52
C LYS A 197 -12.57 4.05 29.27
N ALA A 198 -11.29 3.69 29.11
CA ALA A 198 -10.74 2.48 29.71
C ALA A 198 -10.36 2.64 31.20
N ALA A 199 -10.05 3.85 31.65
CA ALA A 199 -9.53 4.10 33.00
C ALA A 199 -10.41 3.58 34.16
N PRO A 200 -11.76 3.74 34.14
CA PRO A 200 -12.62 3.25 35.21
C PRO A 200 -12.54 1.73 35.39
N ASP A 201 -12.56 0.97 34.28
CA ASP A 201 -12.49 -0.49 34.28
C ASP A 201 -11.13 -1.01 34.78
N LEU A 202 -10.10 -0.17 34.67
CA LEU A 202 -8.73 -0.46 35.12
C LEU A 202 -8.44 0.06 36.54
N GLY A 203 -9.40 0.73 37.18
CA GLY A 203 -9.25 1.22 38.55
C GLY A 203 -8.22 2.33 38.73
N VAL A 204 -7.94 3.10 37.67
CA VAL A 204 -6.95 4.19 37.69
C VAL A 204 -7.61 5.55 37.52
N GLU A 205 -7.12 6.53 38.26
CA GLU A 205 -7.45 7.94 38.07
C GLU A 205 -6.49 8.58 37.06
N LEU A 206 -7.02 9.28 36.06
CA LEU A 206 -6.20 10.02 35.10
C LEU A 206 -6.02 11.46 35.57
N ILE A 207 -4.76 11.88 35.68
CA ILE A 207 -4.38 13.28 35.96
C ILE A 207 -3.98 13.92 34.63
N GLU A 208 -4.93 14.58 34.00
CA GLU A 208 -4.74 15.12 32.65
C GLU A 208 -4.09 16.50 32.68
N THR A 209 -3.12 16.73 31.80
CA THR A 209 -2.45 18.04 31.69
C THR A 209 -2.32 18.43 30.24
N GLN A 210 -3.00 19.50 29.84
CA GLN A 210 -2.81 20.09 28.54
C GLN A 210 -1.45 20.79 28.48
N ILE A 211 -0.64 20.44 27.49
CA ILE A 211 0.64 21.10 27.19
C ILE A 211 0.51 21.93 25.91
N ALA A 212 1.10 23.13 25.90
CA ALA A 212 1.13 23.99 24.72
C ALA A 212 2.08 23.43 23.65
N ALA A 213 1.77 23.66 22.37
CA ALA A 213 2.74 23.49 21.30
C ALA A 213 3.83 24.56 21.46
N SER A 214 5.09 24.14 21.60
CA SER A 214 6.25 25.02 21.47
C SER A 214 6.51 25.34 20.01
#